data_AF-A0A524KP72-F1
#
_entry.id   AF-A0A524KP72-F1
#
_cell.length_a   1.000
_cell.length_b   1.000
_cell.length_c   1.000
_cell.angle_alpha   90.00
_cell.angle_beta   90.00
_cell.angle_gamma   90.00
#
_symmetry.space_group_name_H-M   'P 1'
#
loop_
_entity.id
_entity.type
_entity.pdbx_description
1 polymer ?
#
loop_
_entity_poly.entity_id
_entity_poly.type
_entity_poly.pdbx_seq_one_letter_code
_entity_poly.pdbx_strand_id
1 'polypeptide(L)' 'QVPVIFITAYPDRLLTGERPEPAFLITKPYQPDTVKAIVSQALFFERRARLKDQPQAGA' A
#
# COMPACT_ATOMS: atom_id res chain seq x y z
N GLN A 1 11.66 -3.36 2.55
CA GLN A 1 10.47 -3.72 3.35
C GLN A 1 9.38 -4.17 2.40
N VAL A 2 8.68 -5.27 2.66
CA VAL A 2 7.68 -5.82 1.74
C VAL A 2 6.36 -5.04 1.85
N PRO A 3 5.71 -4.63 0.73
CA PRO A 3 4.43 -3.94 0.76
C PRO A 3 3.31 -4.86 1.23
N VAL A 4 2.43 -4.36 2.09
CA VAL A 4 1.29 -5.09 2.64
C VAL A 4 0.00 -4.43 2.16
N ILE A 5 -0.93 -5.25 1.64
CA ILE A 5 -2.26 -4.82 1.20
C ILE A 5 -3.29 -5.57 2.04
N PHE A 6 -4.17 -4.83 2.73
CA PHE A 6 -5.25 -5.42 3.53
C PHE A 6 -6.50 -5.64 2.70
N ILE A 7 -7.26 -6.70 3.00
CA ILE A 7 -8.52 -7.00 2.33
C ILE A 7 -9.62 -7.27 3.37
N THR A 8 -10.70 -6.50 3.38
CA THR A 8 -11.77 -6.60 4.40
C THR A 8 -13.16 -6.37 3.81
N ALA A 9 -14.22 -6.86 4.45
CA ALA A 9 -15.60 -6.46 4.16
C ALA A 9 -16.08 -5.26 5.00
N TYR A 10 -15.24 -4.80 5.94
CA TYR A 10 -15.57 -3.75 6.92
C TYR A 10 -14.48 -2.67 6.94
N PRO A 11 -14.39 -1.83 5.89
CA PRO A 11 -13.33 -0.82 5.77
C PRO A 11 -13.37 0.20 6.92
N ASP A 12 -14.57 0.58 7.38
CA ASP A 12 -14.77 1.62 8.40
C ASP A 12 -14.16 1.25 9.76
N ARG A 13 -13.92 -0.04 10.01
CA ARG A 13 -13.27 -0.52 11.25
C ARG A 13 -11.75 -0.36 11.22
N LEU A 14 -11.17 -0.16 10.04
CA LEU A 14 -9.72 -0.01 9.83
C LEU A 14 -9.34 1.43 9.49
N LEU A 15 -10.32 2.29 9.18
CA LEU A 15 -10.17 3.69 8.82
C LEU A 15 -10.78 4.59 9.90
N THR A 16 -10.37 4.38 11.16
CA THR A 16 -10.97 5.06 12.32
C THR A 16 -10.24 6.35 12.69
N GLY A 17 -9.08 6.65 12.10
CA GLY A 17 -8.23 7.80 12.43
C GLY A 17 -7.52 7.73 13.80
N GLU A 18 -7.90 6.80 14.68
CA GLU A 18 -7.40 6.70 16.06
C GLU A 18 -6.17 5.78 16.21
N ARG A 19 -5.85 4.98 15.19
CA ARG A 19 -4.75 4.00 15.20
C ARG A 19 -4.01 4.03 13.85
N PRO A 20 -2.80 3.48 13.75
CA PRO A 20 -2.09 3.40 12.47
C PRO A 20 -2.95 2.70 11.41
N GLU A 21 -3.30 3.45 10.37
CA GLU A 21 -4.14 2.94 9.28
C GLU A 21 -3.30 2.22 8.21
N PRO A 22 -3.87 1.21 7.54
CA PRO A 22 -3.18 0.53 6.46
C PRO A 22 -3.02 1.46 5.24
N ALA A 23 -1.81 1.56 4.71
CA ALA A 23 -1.53 2.37 3.52
C ALA A 23 -2.23 1.88 2.25
N PHE A 24 -2.56 0.59 2.17
CA PHE A 24 -3.31 -0.01 1.06
C PHE A 24 -4.40 -0.95 1.59
N LEU A 25 -5.64 -0.74 1.14
CA LEU A 25 -6.82 -1.49 1.56
C LEU A 25 -7.74 -1.77 0.36
N ILE A 26 -8.25 -3.00 0.25
CA ILE A 26 -9.24 -3.43 -0.74
C ILE A 26 -10.49 -3.95 -0.03
N THR A 27 -11.65 -3.39 -0.36
CA THR A 27 -12.94 -3.84 0.19
C THR A 27 -13.48 -5.05 -0.56
N LYS A 28 -14.05 -6.02 0.14
CA LYS A 28 -14.81 -7.14 -0.43
C LYS A 28 -16.29 -6.77 -0.62
N PRO A 29 -16.94 -7.26 -1.68
CA PRO A 29 -16.36 -7.97 -2.83
C PRO A 29 -15.57 -7.01 -3.73
N TYR A 30 -14.49 -7.50 -4.35
CA TYR A 30 -13.62 -6.70 -5.22
C TYR A 30 -13.67 -7.18 -6.66
N GLN A 31 -13.41 -6.25 -7.58
CA GLN A 31 -13.15 -6.57 -8.97
C GLN A 31 -11.67 -6.96 -9.16
N PRO A 32 -11.35 -7.97 -9.99
CA PRO A 32 -9.97 -8.37 -10.26
C PRO A 32 -9.07 -7.21 -10.74
N ASP A 33 -9.62 -6.27 -11.50
CA ASP A 33 -8.86 -5.13 -12.00
C ASP A 33 -8.50 -4.12 -10.91
N THR A 34 -9.34 -3.98 -9.87
CA THR A 34 -9.00 -3.21 -8.67
C THR A 34 -7.78 -3.81 -7.97
N VAL A 35 -7.74 -5.14 -7.82
CA VAL A 35 -6.61 -5.84 -7.20
C VAL A 35 -5.33 -5.60 -7.99
N LYS A 36 -5.37 -5.77 -9.33
CA LYS A 36 -4.22 -5.50 -10.21
C LYS A 36 -3.71 -4.06 -10.05
N ALA A 37 -4.62 -3.09 -10.07
CA ALA A 37 -4.25 -1.68 -9.95
C ALA A 37 -3.59 -1.36 -8.60
N ILE A 38 -4.12 -1.86 -7.48
CA ILE A 38 -3.53 -1.62 -6.15
C ILE A 38 -2.18 -2.32 -6.00
N VAL A 39 -2.04 -3.55 -6.47
CA VAL A 39 -0.75 -4.26 -6.46
C VAL A 39 0.29 -3.50 -7.29
N SER A 40 -0.07 -3.00 -8.47
CA SER A 40 0.82 -2.19 -9.30
C SER A 40 1.28 -0.91 -8.58
N GLN A 41 0.37 -0.23 -7.88
CA GLN A 41 0.70 0.97 -7.10
C GLN A 41 1.64 0.64 -5.93
N ALA A 42 1.34 -0.39 -5.15
CA ALA A 42 2.15 -0.79 -4.01
C ALA A 42 3.61 -1.11 -4.40
N LEU A 43 3.80 -1.85 -5.51
CA LEU A 43 5.13 -2.17 -6.06
C LEU A 43 5.86 -0.94 -6.63
N PHE A 44 5.12 0.07 -7.10
CA PHE A 44 5.73 1.31 -7.58
C PHE A 44 6.19 2.20 -6.42
N PHE A 45 5.38 2.32 -5.36
CA PHE A 45 5.74 3.05 -4.15
C PHE A 45 6.94 2.43 -3.43
N GLU A 46 7.01 1.10 -3.34
CA GLU A 46 8.18 0.42 -2.76
C GLU A 46 9.48 0.74 -3.52
N ARG A 47 9.44 0.69 -4.86
CA ARG A 47 10.61 1.04 -5.69
C ARG A 47 11.05 2.49 -5.47
N ARG A 48 10.11 3.43 -5.40
CA ARG A 48 10.42 4.83 -5.12
C ARG A 48 10.98 5.05 -3.73
N ALA A 49 10.43 4.39 -2.71
CA ALA A 49 10.94 4.47 -1.34
C ALA A 49 12.39 3.97 -1.27
N ARG A 50 12.70 2.85 -1.94
CA ARG A 50 14.06 2.30 -1.99
C ARG A 50 15.07 3.19 -2.70
N LEU A 51 14.67 3.89 -3.77
CA LEU A 51 15.52 4.86 -4.47
C LEU A 51 15.82 6.10 -3.63
N LYS A 52 14.90 6.52 -2.77
CA LYS A 52 15.05 7.68 -1.89
C LYS A 52 15.99 7.41 -0.71
N ASP A 53 16.17 6.14 -0.36
CA ASP A 53 17.01 5.67 0.75
C ASP A 53 18.47 5.38 0.32
N GLN A 54 18.79 5.57 -0.97
CA GLN A 54 20.18 5.54 -1.43
C GLN A 54 20.86 6.87 -1.03
N PRO A 55 21.87 6.85 -0.13
CA PRO A 55 22.69 8.02 0.07
C PRO A 55 23.35 8.33 -1.28
N GLN A 56 23.35 9.60 -1.67
CA GLN A 56 24.11 10.08 -2.83
C GLN A 56 25.58 9.74 -2.58
N ALA A 57 26.02 8.58 -3.09
CA ALA A 57 27.41 8.18 -3.10
C ALA A 57 28.07 8.95 -4.25
N GLY A 58 28.59 10.14 -3.93
CA GLY A 58 29.37 10.94 -4.87
C GLY A 58 29.15 12.44 -4.68
N ALA A 59 29.84 13.01 -3.69
CA ALA A 59 30.28 14.40 -3.69
C ALA A 59 31.69 14.44 -3.08
#